data_AF-A0ABD3RYR9-F1
#
_entry.id   AF-A0ABD3RYR9-F1
#
_cell.length_a   1.000
_cell.length_b   1.000
_cell.length_c   1.000
_cell.angle_alpha   90.00
_cell.angle_beta   90.00
_cell.angle_gamma   90.00
#
_symmetry.space_group_name_H-M   'P 1'
#
loop_
_entity.id
_entity.type
_entity.pdbx_description
1 polymer ?
#
loop_
_entity_poly.entity_id
_entity_poly.type
_entity_poly.pdbx_seq_one_letter_code
_entity_poly.pdbx_strand_id
1 'polypeptide(L)'
;MVAMKITAIILFCSCATAFAFSPSATASKPSCIDKCERVGVVGTALALCPSASESAEPIVDGGSTRTTTDRGRINDSLRIPSSYGEMIQQVSSCMSDAYDGGGGMTRQIVRILLPRDAASGQLGELYEAEAETDGRSMSREVRLVPTDESWQGGIMQLYRSAEPSARDILSRMSPSAATTGVPPRIIEDRSIDESGVDGIGLLYTQSRGGGGEYGGGASSSPDDGGGGFGGIFGGGSMPLPTLSDTDMCVFVQPTQEVVDVIEKLTTKTNTASSSSPLIALLNPQWRNVDDALDSASKSGGVLGAFASFLGGKGSVLRRLDELGYKPTYTLEGYVCKGGNVRLIKRYDSDWIVFAEKDDGDNYARVGSMRERPTYQDVERMLDEKGVGYKYARDLGMAPKL
;
A
#
# COMPACT_ATOMS: atom_id res chain seq x y z
N MET A 1 -0.05 -17.88 -59.46
CA MET A 1 -1.11 -17.74 -58.45
C MET A 1 -1.05 -18.96 -57.54
N VAL A 2 -0.43 -18.82 -56.37
CA VAL A 2 -0.32 -19.90 -55.38
C VAL A 2 -1.35 -19.63 -54.30
N ALA A 3 -2.35 -20.51 -54.19
CA ALA A 3 -3.41 -20.43 -53.21
C ALA A 3 -2.91 -20.94 -51.86
N MET A 4 -2.91 -20.06 -50.86
CA MET A 4 -2.49 -20.35 -49.49
C MET A 4 -3.73 -20.75 -48.69
N LYS A 5 -3.81 -22.02 -48.25
CA LYS A 5 -4.87 -22.52 -47.38
C LYS A 5 -4.54 -22.18 -45.92
N ILE A 6 -5.43 -21.45 -45.26
CA ILE A 6 -5.39 -21.18 -43.82
C ILE A 6 -6.14 -22.32 -43.12
N THR A 7 -5.43 -23.07 -42.28
CA THR A 7 -6.01 -24.09 -41.40
C THR A 7 -6.18 -23.49 -40.00
N ALA A 8 -7.42 -23.27 -39.58
CA ALA A 8 -7.76 -22.87 -38.23
C ALA A 8 -7.79 -24.10 -37.31
N ILE A 9 -7.01 -24.08 -36.23
CA ILE A 9 -7.05 -25.09 -35.16
C ILE A 9 -7.81 -24.47 -33.99
N ILE A 10 -9.01 -24.97 -33.72
CA ILE A 10 -9.80 -24.64 -32.53
C ILE A 10 -9.52 -25.73 -31.50
N LEU A 11 -8.87 -25.37 -30.40
CA LEU A 11 -8.64 -26.25 -29.26
C LEU A 11 -9.64 -25.89 -28.14
N PHE A 12 -10.66 -26.73 -27.96
CA PHE A 12 -11.54 -26.69 -26.80
C PHE A 12 -10.89 -27.49 -25.67
N CYS A 13 -10.52 -26.81 -24.58
CA CYS A 13 -10.11 -27.46 -23.34
C CYS A 13 -11.14 -27.11 -22.25
N SER A 14 -12.03 -28.06 -21.95
CA SER A 14 -13.02 -27.96 -20.90
C SER A 14 -12.56 -28.79 -19.70
N CYS A 15 -12.02 -28.13 -18.68
CA CYS A 15 -11.78 -28.76 -17.38
C CYS A 15 -12.82 -28.22 -16.38
N ALA A 16 -13.82 -29.05 -16.08
CA ALA A 16 -14.75 -28.84 -14.99
C ALA A 16 -14.05 -29.16 -13.66
N THR A 17 -13.97 -28.19 -12.75
CA THR A 17 -13.53 -28.41 -11.37
C THR A 17 -14.75 -28.44 -10.46
N ALA A 18 -15.07 -29.61 -9.95
CA ALA A 18 -16.13 -29.82 -8.96
C ALA A 18 -15.63 -29.37 -7.58
N PHE A 19 -16.29 -28.37 -6.98
CA PHE A 19 -16.11 -28.01 -5.58
C PHE A 19 -17.03 -28.88 -4.72
N ALA A 20 -16.44 -29.74 -3.89
CA ALA A 20 -17.15 -30.46 -2.84
C ALA A 20 -17.18 -29.59 -1.56
N PHE A 21 -18.39 -29.22 -1.14
CA PHE A 21 -18.66 -28.61 0.17
C PHE A 21 -18.49 -29.66 1.28
N SER A 22 -17.82 -29.29 2.38
CA SER A 22 -17.87 -30.04 3.64
C SER A 22 -18.30 -29.09 4.77
N PRO A 23 -19.40 -29.35 5.50
CA PRO A 23 -19.85 -28.51 6.59
C PRO A 23 -19.05 -28.77 7.88
N SER A 24 -18.62 -27.67 8.52
CA SER A 24 -17.98 -27.65 9.83
C SER A 24 -18.99 -28.01 10.92
N ALA A 25 -18.70 -29.06 11.69
CA ALA A 25 -19.42 -29.41 12.91
C ALA A 25 -18.64 -28.91 14.14
N THR A 26 -19.31 -28.03 14.87
CA THR A 26 -18.94 -27.52 16.19
C THR A 26 -19.00 -28.62 17.25
N ALA A 27 -17.99 -28.71 18.12
CA ALA A 27 -18.11 -29.41 19.40
C ALA A 27 -17.21 -28.80 20.47
N SER A 28 -17.83 -28.63 21.63
CA SER A 28 -17.49 -27.90 22.84
C SER A 28 -16.26 -28.37 23.63
N LYS A 29 -15.53 -27.43 24.24
CA LYS A 29 -14.62 -27.68 25.37
C LYS A 29 -15.39 -27.72 26.70
N PRO A 30 -15.09 -28.63 27.63
CA PRO A 30 -15.45 -28.47 29.04
C PRO A 30 -14.32 -27.77 29.83
N SER A 31 -14.75 -26.98 30.80
CA SER A 31 -13.93 -26.29 31.80
C SER A 31 -13.43 -27.26 32.87
N CYS A 32 -12.15 -27.13 33.25
CA CYS A 32 -11.63 -27.70 34.48
C CYS A 32 -10.95 -26.57 35.27
N ILE A 33 -11.61 -26.22 36.38
CA ILE A 33 -11.10 -25.44 37.49
C ILE A 33 -10.02 -26.29 38.17
N ASP A 34 -8.84 -25.73 38.43
CA ASP A 34 -8.11 -26.13 39.62
C ASP A 34 -7.28 -24.99 40.22
N LYS A 35 -7.47 -24.84 41.53
CA LYS A 35 -6.74 -23.96 42.44
C LYS A 35 -5.40 -24.60 42.76
N CYS A 36 -4.32 -23.83 42.82
CA CYS A 36 -3.24 -24.14 43.76
C CYS A 36 -2.42 -22.89 44.15
N GLU A 37 -2.69 -22.45 45.38
CA GLU A 37 -1.79 -22.04 46.45
C GLU A 37 -0.57 -21.11 46.22
N ARG A 38 -0.57 -20.07 47.06
CA ARG A 38 0.53 -19.16 47.39
C ARG A 38 1.69 -19.89 48.07
N VAL A 39 2.91 -19.57 47.66
CA VAL A 39 4.07 -19.49 48.57
C VAL A 39 4.85 -18.22 48.22
N GLY A 40 4.97 -17.32 49.19
CA GLY A 40 5.79 -16.13 49.09
C GLY A 40 7.23 -16.41 49.51
N VAL A 41 8.19 -15.70 48.89
CA VAL A 41 9.52 -15.47 49.46
C VAL A 41 9.93 -14.04 49.17
N VAL A 42 10.32 -13.37 50.26
CA VAL A 42 10.88 -12.03 50.39
C VAL A 42 12.34 -12.03 49.90
N GLY A 43 12.77 -10.99 49.20
CA GLY A 43 14.16 -10.86 48.77
C GLY A 43 14.51 -9.46 48.27
N THR A 44 14.69 -8.53 49.21
CA THR A 44 15.22 -7.18 49.03
C THR A 44 16.73 -7.22 48.72
N ALA A 45 17.20 -6.49 47.71
CA ALA A 45 18.58 -6.00 47.66
C ALA A 45 18.71 -4.76 46.77
N LEU A 46 18.95 -3.63 47.42
CA LEU A 46 19.49 -2.39 46.88
C LEU A 46 20.97 -2.59 46.50
N ALA A 47 21.38 -2.04 45.35
CA ALA A 47 22.77 -1.65 45.12
C ALA A 47 22.81 -0.38 44.25
N LEU A 48 23.42 0.66 44.80
CA LEU A 48 23.65 1.98 44.24
C LEU A 48 25.06 2.05 43.61
N CYS A 49 25.12 2.65 42.40
CA CYS A 49 26.16 3.57 41.88
C CYS A 49 27.62 3.09 41.68
N PRO A 50 28.52 3.82 40.96
CA PRO A 50 28.35 5.01 40.09
C PRO A 50 29.05 4.96 38.70
N SER A 51 28.68 5.96 37.87
CA SER A 51 29.36 6.67 36.77
C SER A 51 30.78 6.30 36.29
N ALA A 52 30.96 6.30 34.96
CA ALA A 52 32.12 6.90 34.29
C ALA A 52 31.72 7.44 32.91
N SER A 53 31.82 8.76 32.77
CA SER A 53 31.73 9.55 31.55
C SER A 53 33.06 9.54 30.83
N GLU A 54 33.09 9.21 29.54
CA GLU A 54 34.23 9.50 28.67
C GLU A 54 33.73 10.16 27.39
N SER A 55 33.96 11.47 27.35
CA SER A 55 33.71 12.38 26.24
C SER A 55 34.92 12.37 25.31
N ALA A 56 34.74 11.90 24.08
CA ALA A 56 35.69 12.07 23.00
C ALA A 56 34.95 12.66 21.79
N GLU A 57 35.22 13.93 21.49
CA GLU A 57 34.79 14.57 20.25
C GLU A 57 35.70 14.14 19.10
N PRO A 58 35.15 13.73 17.94
CA PRO A 58 35.91 13.72 16.71
C PRO A 58 35.65 14.98 15.88
N ILE A 59 36.77 15.56 15.48
CA ILE A 59 37.00 16.65 14.54
C ILE A 59 36.11 16.52 13.29
N VAL A 60 35.39 17.60 12.98
CA VAL A 60 34.62 17.79 11.76
C VAL A 60 35.58 18.15 10.62
N ASP A 61 35.85 17.19 9.73
CA ASP A 61 36.47 17.48 8.44
C ASP A 61 35.39 17.62 7.36
N GLY A 62 35.31 18.82 6.81
CA GLY A 62 34.30 19.26 5.85
C GLY A 62 34.64 18.80 4.44
N GLY A 63 34.17 17.60 4.09
CA GLY A 63 34.21 17.08 2.73
C GLY A 63 33.01 16.18 2.47
N SER A 64 31.87 16.75 2.06
CA SER A 64 30.67 16.02 1.68
C SER A 64 30.89 15.26 0.36
N THR A 65 31.60 14.14 0.49
CA THR A 65 31.63 13.09 -0.50
C THR A 65 30.43 12.20 -0.15
N ARG A 66 29.36 12.24 -0.94
CA ARG A 66 28.14 11.44 -0.73
C ARG A 66 28.49 9.96 -0.92
N THR A 67 28.99 9.34 0.15
CA THR A 67 29.51 7.97 0.14
C THR A 67 28.39 6.94 0.10
N THR A 68 28.59 5.91 -0.69
CA THR A 68 27.80 4.69 -0.90
C THR A 68 27.53 3.85 0.37
N THR A 69 27.97 4.31 1.54
CA THR A 69 27.97 3.60 2.83
C THR A 69 26.63 3.61 3.57
N ASP A 70 25.65 4.40 3.13
CA ASP A 70 24.41 4.62 3.93
C ASP A 70 23.27 3.64 3.60
N ARG A 71 23.28 3.02 2.41
CA ARG A 71 22.22 2.07 2.02
C ARG A 71 22.15 0.84 2.92
N GLY A 72 23.30 0.36 3.39
CA GLY A 72 23.36 -0.78 4.33
C GLY A 72 22.65 -0.47 5.65
N ARG A 73 22.81 0.75 6.18
CA ARG A 73 22.18 1.16 7.45
C ARG A 73 20.66 1.25 7.34
N ILE A 74 20.14 1.77 6.24
CA ILE A 74 18.70 1.85 5.99
C ILE A 74 18.09 0.45 5.88
N ASN A 75 18.72 -0.44 5.12
CA ASN A 75 18.27 -1.83 4.98
C ASN A 75 18.17 -2.57 6.34
N ASP A 76 19.08 -2.28 7.27
CA ASP A 76 19.08 -2.91 8.60
C ASP A 76 18.04 -2.33 9.56
N SER A 77 17.56 -1.11 9.29
CA SER A 77 16.55 -0.43 10.10
C SER A 77 15.11 -0.79 9.72
N LEU A 78 14.89 -1.29 8.51
CA LEU A 78 13.55 -1.62 8.01
C LEU A 78 12.91 -2.78 8.78
N ARG A 79 11.64 -2.62 9.14
CA ARG A 79 10.83 -3.60 9.88
C ARG A 79 9.40 -3.57 9.39
N ILE A 80 8.73 -4.73 9.42
CA ILE A 80 7.29 -4.78 9.15
C ILE A 80 6.56 -3.97 10.24
N PRO A 81 5.70 -3.01 9.88
CA PRO A 81 4.93 -2.26 10.87
C PRO A 81 4.00 -3.22 11.61
N SER A 82 4.04 -3.16 12.94
CA SER A 82 3.21 -3.99 13.81
C SER A 82 1.84 -3.35 14.09
N SER A 83 1.74 -2.03 13.93
CA SER A 83 0.52 -1.26 14.17
C SER A 83 0.24 -0.26 13.05
N TYR A 84 -1.02 0.19 12.96
CA TYR A 84 -1.44 1.21 12.01
C TYR A 84 -0.62 2.50 12.17
N GLY A 85 -0.40 2.96 13.40
CA GLY A 85 0.38 4.18 13.68
C GLY A 85 1.84 4.07 13.21
N GLU A 86 2.47 2.91 13.38
CA GLU A 86 3.81 2.63 12.86
C GLU A 86 3.83 2.61 11.33
N MET A 87 2.84 1.98 10.69
CA MET A 87 2.71 1.97 9.23
C MET A 87 2.63 3.40 8.69
N ILE A 88 1.74 4.23 9.24
CA ILE A 88 1.59 5.63 8.82
C ILE A 88 2.91 6.39 9.04
N GLN A 89 3.61 6.16 10.15
CA GLN A 89 4.91 6.81 10.42
C GLN A 89 5.96 6.41 9.39
N GLN A 90 6.11 5.11 9.11
CA GLN A 90 7.09 4.61 8.15
C GLN A 90 6.82 5.15 6.75
N VAL A 91 5.56 5.14 6.31
CA VAL A 91 5.16 5.60 4.96
C VAL A 91 5.36 7.10 4.82
N SER A 92 4.84 7.91 5.75
CA SER A 92 4.97 9.38 5.70
C SER A 92 6.43 9.82 5.77
N SER A 93 7.25 9.19 6.60
CA SER A 93 8.69 9.48 6.67
C SER A 93 9.38 9.13 5.36
N CYS A 94 9.12 7.95 4.80
CA CYS A 94 9.70 7.53 3.51
C CYS A 94 9.31 8.48 2.36
N MET A 95 8.04 8.87 2.29
CA MET A 95 7.55 9.80 1.27
C MET A 95 8.16 11.20 1.42
N SER A 96 8.32 11.68 2.66
CA SER A 96 8.96 12.97 2.95
C SER A 96 10.45 12.92 2.61
N ASP A 97 11.16 11.87 3.03
CA ASP A 97 12.58 11.66 2.68
C ASP A 97 12.80 11.62 1.15
N ALA A 98 11.89 11.01 0.40
CA ALA A 98 11.95 10.96 -1.06
C ALA A 98 11.64 12.32 -1.72
N TYR A 99 10.73 13.09 -1.13
CA TYR A 99 10.34 14.42 -1.59
C TYR A 99 11.42 15.47 -1.28
N ASP A 100 11.86 15.56 -0.02
CA ASP A 100 12.87 16.51 0.47
C ASP A 100 14.30 16.10 0.10
N GLY A 101 14.53 14.80 -0.06
CA GLY A 101 15.84 14.26 -0.43
C GLY A 101 16.31 14.75 -1.79
N GLY A 102 17.60 14.53 -2.07
CA GLY A 102 18.25 15.04 -3.30
C GLY A 102 17.69 14.52 -4.63
N GLY A 103 16.65 13.67 -4.61
CA GLY A 103 15.91 13.23 -5.79
C GLY A 103 14.67 14.06 -6.11
N GLY A 104 14.16 14.88 -5.18
CA GLY A 104 12.99 15.74 -5.41
C GLY A 104 11.78 14.98 -5.95
N MET A 105 11.49 13.79 -5.42
CA MET A 105 10.49 12.90 -6.01
C MET A 105 9.08 13.42 -5.76
N THR A 106 8.56 14.21 -6.70
CA THR A 106 7.22 14.80 -6.67
C THR A 106 6.14 13.86 -7.21
N ARG A 107 6.52 12.70 -7.75
CA ARG A 107 5.62 11.69 -8.34
C ARG A 107 5.90 10.33 -7.71
N GLN A 108 5.06 9.97 -6.74
CA GLN A 108 5.32 8.82 -5.87
C GLN A 108 4.25 7.74 -6.03
N ILE A 109 4.66 6.47 -6.03
CA ILE A 109 3.75 5.33 -5.91
C ILE A 109 3.97 4.70 -4.55
N VAL A 110 2.88 4.52 -3.81
CA VAL A 110 2.88 3.99 -2.45
C VAL A 110 1.97 2.77 -2.41
N ARG A 111 2.48 1.65 -1.90
CA ARG A 111 1.69 0.48 -1.56
C ARG A 111 1.81 0.19 -0.08
N ILE A 112 0.67 0.21 0.59
CA ILE A 112 0.55 -0.13 2.00
C ILE A 112 -0.21 -1.44 2.14
N LEU A 113 0.01 -2.07 3.28
CA LEU A 113 -0.80 -3.17 3.75
C LEU A 113 -1.16 -2.91 5.20
N LEU A 114 -2.46 -2.93 5.52
CA LEU A 114 -2.89 -2.76 6.90
C LEU A 114 -2.32 -3.90 7.76
N PRO A 115 -1.64 -3.56 8.87
CA PRO A 115 -1.08 -4.56 9.76
C PRO A 115 -2.19 -5.36 10.43
N ARG A 116 -1.95 -6.67 10.56
CA ARG A 116 -2.81 -7.55 11.35
C ARG A 116 -2.30 -7.47 12.78
N ASP A 117 -2.94 -6.65 13.62
CA ASP A 117 -2.61 -6.60 15.03
C ASP A 117 -3.22 -7.82 15.73
N ALA A 118 -2.37 -8.75 16.16
CA ALA A 118 -2.77 -9.94 16.88
C ALA A 118 -3.11 -9.68 18.36
N ALA A 119 -2.62 -8.58 18.94
CA ALA A 119 -2.90 -8.17 20.31
C ALA A 119 -4.28 -7.51 20.44
N SER A 120 -4.74 -6.82 19.39
CA SER A 120 -6.17 -6.62 19.22
C SER A 120 -6.80 -8.00 19.00
N GLY A 121 -7.68 -8.46 19.90
CA GLY A 121 -8.43 -9.72 19.72
C GLY A 121 -9.34 -9.73 18.46
N GLN A 122 -9.19 -8.72 17.60
CA GLN A 122 -9.88 -8.42 16.36
C GLN A 122 -8.88 -8.22 15.20
N LEU A 123 -7.69 -8.85 15.16
CA LEU A 123 -6.86 -8.98 13.93
C LEU A 123 -6.60 -7.66 13.13
N GLY A 124 -6.48 -6.50 13.78
CA GLY A 124 -6.31 -5.21 13.10
C GLY A 124 -7.57 -4.68 12.39
N GLU A 125 -8.76 -5.06 12.86
CA GLU A 125 -10.03 -4.48 12.43
C GLU A 125 -10.07 -2.98 12.75
N LEU A 126 -9.96 -2.14 11.73
CA LEU A 126 -10.39 -0.75 11.84
C LEU A 126 -11.89 -0.71 11.56
N TYR A 127 -12.63 -0.01 12.41
CA TYR A 127 -14.06 0.20 12.23
C TYR A 127 -14.31 1.60 11.71
N GLU A 128 -15.15 1.73 10.69
CA GLU A 128 -15.65 3.03 10.25
C GLU A 128 -16.44 3.66 11.40
N ALA A 129 -15.94 4.77 11.96
CA ALA A 129 -16.63 5.50 13.03
C ALA A 129 -17.94 6.15 12.56
N GLU A 130 -18.11 6.34 11.25
CA GLU A 130 -19.21 7.10 10.63
C GLU A 130 -20.08 6.26 9.66
N ALA A 131 -20.05 4.93 9.74
CA ALA A 131 -20.97 4.12 8.96
C ALA A 131 -22.42 4.41 9.40
N GLU A 132 -23.11 5.31 8.70
CA GLU A 132 -24.54 5.60 8.88
C GLU A 132 -25.34 4.32 8.62
N THR A 133 -25.59 3.57 9.69
CA THR A 133 -26.54 2.49 9.68
C THR A 133 -27.84 2.99 10.26
N ASP A 134 -28.83 3.27 9.40
CA ASP A 134 -30.20 3.63 9.79
C ASP A 134 -30.93 2.54 10.62
N GLY A 135 -30.27 1.41 10.93
CA GLY A 135 -30.82 0.31 11.73
C GLY A 135 -29.92 -0.06 12.92
N ARG A 136 -30.40 0.20 14.14
CA ARG A 136 -29.77 -0.18 15.43
C ARG A 136 -29.45 -1.68 15.62
N SER A 137 -29.82 -2.56 14.70
CA SER A 137 -29.57 -4.00 14.74
C SER A 137 -28.61 -4.51 13.66
N MET A 138 -28.17 -3.63 12.76
CA MET A 138 -27.24 -3.92 11.64
C MET A 138 -25.97 -3.05 11.69
N SER A 139 -25.74 -2.34 12.81
CA SER A 139 -24.48 -1.66 13.15
C SER A 139 -23.35 -2.66 13.43
N ARG A 140 -23.30 -3.78 12.69
CA ARG A 140 -22.07 -4.52 12.46
C ARG A 140 -21.19 -3.66 11.59
N GLU A 141 -20.53 -2.70 12.24
CA GLU A 141 -19.10 -2.47 12.10
C GLU A 141 -18.57 -2.89 10.72
N VAL A 142 -18.50 -1.94 9.78
CA VAL A 142 -17.85 -2.18 8.49
C VAL A 142 -16.37 -2.38 8.78
N ARG A 143 -16.00 -3.64 8.86
CA ARG A 143 -14.65 -4.12 9.12
C ARG A 143 -13.74 -3.74 7.97
N LEU A 144 -12.75 -2.90 8.22
CA LEU A 144 -11.64 -2.71 7.29
C LEU A 144 -10.71 -3.91 7.42
N VAL A 145 -10.54 -4.65 6.31
CA VAL A 145 -9.68 -5.85 6.25
C VAL A 145 -8.40 -5.48 5.47
N PRO A 146 -7.26 -6.11 5.76
CA PRO A 146 -6.02 -5.85 5.03
C PRO A 146 -6.18 -5.97 3.52
N THR A 147 -5.57 -5.03 2.80
CA THR A 147 -5.53 -4.97 1.33
C THR A 147 -4.53 -5.99 0.74
N ASP A 148 -4.47 -7.21 1.27
CA ASP A 148 -3.62 -8.29 0.74
C ASP A 148 -4.39 -9.24 -0.20
N GLU A 149 -3.74 -10.31 -0.64
CA GLU A 149 -4.31 -11.32 -1.55
C GLU A 149 -5.39 -12.19 -0.90
N SER A 150 -5.50 -12.19 0.44
CA SER A 150 -6.58 -12.89 1.13
C SER A 150 -7.89 -12.10 1.12
N TRP A 151 -7.87 -10.89 0.56
CA TRP A 151 -9.03 -10.04 0.44
C TRP A 151 -10.12 -10.65 -0.45
N GLN A 152 -11.30 -10.80 0.12
CA GLN A 152 -12.50 -11.31 -0.57
C GLN A 152 -13.56 -10.22 -0.79
N GLY A 153 -13.34 -9.01 -0.29
CA GLY A 153 -14.30 -7.91 -0.35
C GLY A 153 -14.39 -7.25 -1.74
N GLY A 154 -15.34 -6.33 -1.88
CA GLY A 154 -15.45 -5.50 -3.08
C GLY A 154 -14.40 -4.37 -3.12
N ILE A 155 -14.20 -3.80 -4.30
CA ILE A 155 -13.30 -2.66 -4.57
C ILE A 155 -13.59 -1.46 -3.64
N MET A 156 -14.86 -1.20 -3.31
CA MET A 156 -15.27 -0.15 -2.38
C MET A 156 -14.74 -0.35 -0.96
N GLN A 157 -14.61 -1.60 -0.51
CA GLN A 157 -14.12 -1.88 0.83
C GLN A 157 -12.57 -1.78 0.88
N LEU A 158 -11.87 -1.95 -0.26
CA LEU A 158 -10.44 -1.58 -0.41
C LEU A 158 -10.23 -0.07 -0.39
N TYR A 159 -11.15 0.70 -1.00
CA TYR A 159 -11.12 2.16 -0.93
C TYR A 159 -11.26 2.62 0.52
N ARG A 160 -12.31 2.16 1.19
CA ARG A 160 -12.61 2.50 2.59
C ARG A 160 -11.48 2.15 3.55
N SER A 161 -10.66 1.14 3.23
CA SER A 161 -9.50 0.78 4.06
C SER A 161 -8.26 1.63 3.76
N ALA A 162 -8.08 2.07 2.51
CA ALA A 162 -6.95 2.89 2.09
C ALA A 162 -7.14 4.38 2.33
N GLU A 163 -8.38 4.88 2.25
CA GLU A 163 -8.72 6.30 2.34
C GLU A 163 -8.32 6.94 3.69
N PRO A 164 -8.61 6.33 4.86
CA PRO A 164 -8.18 6.89 6.15
C PRO A 164 -6.65 6.95 6.25
N SER A 165 -5.98 5.92 5.71
CA SER A 165 -4.51 5.89 5.66
C SER A 165 -3.97 7.05 4.83
N ALA A 166 -4.61 7.36 3.69
CA ALA A 166 -4.22 8.49 2.84
C ALA A 166 -4.37 9.82 3.58
N ARG A 167 -5.47 10.03 4.31
CA ARG A 167 -5.69 11.25 5.12
C ARG A 167 -4.63 11.41 6.20
N ASP A 168 -4.31 10.34 6.92
CA ASP A 168 -3.33 10.39 8.01
C ASP A 168 -1.91 10.62 7.48
N ILE A 169 -1.56 10.00 6.34
CA ILE A 169 -0.29 10.25 5.65
C ILE A 169 -0.20 11.73 5.23
N LEU A 170 -1.22 12.26 4.54
CA LEU A 170 -1.26 13.66 4.12
C LEU A 170 -1.19 14.64 5.29
N SER A 171 -1.91 14.34 6.37
CA SER A 171 -1.92 15.16 7.59
C SER A 171 -0.54 15.26 8.23
N ARG A 172 0.22 14.15 8.24
CA ARG A 172 1.59 14.12 8.78
C ARG A 172 2.61 14.77 7.86
N MET A 173 2.46 14.63 6.55
CA MET A 173 3.40 15.18 5.57
C MET A 173 3.22 16.68 5.35
N SER A 174 2.04 17.24 5.63
CA SER A 174 1.79 18.64 5.31
C SER A 174 2.69 19.59 6.12
N PRO A 175 3.38 20.53 5.45
CA PRO A 175 4.24 21.52 6.10
C PRO A 175 3.50 22.40 7.12
N SER A 176 2.19 22.58 6.92
CA SER A 176 1.34 23.38 7.81
C SER A 176 1.28 22.79 9.22
N ALA A 177 1.23 21.46 9.35
CA ALA A 177 1.22 20.78 10.63
C ALA A 177 2.53 21.03 11.40
N ALA A 178 3.67 20.96 10.71
CA ALA A 178 4.99 21.20 11.30
C ALA A 178 5.22 22.68 11.68
N THR A 179 4.76 23.61 10.84
CA THR A 179 5.06 25.04 11.01
C THR A 179 4.08 25.75 11.93
N THR A 180 2.80 25.44 11.84
CA THR A 180 1.73 26.17 12.55
C THR A 180 1.08 25.36 13.67
N GLY A 181 1.34 24.05 13.73
CA GLY A 181 0.65 23.13 14.66
C GLY A 181 -0.82 22.86 14.29
N VAL A 182 -1.33 23.47 13.20
CA VAL A 182 -2.69 23.24 12.71
C VAL A 182 -2.65 22.23 11.57
N PRO A 183 -3.37 21.09 11.66
CA PRO A 183 -3.48 20.13 10.58
C PRO A 183 -4.02 20.79 9.30
N PRO A 184 -3.54 20.38 8.11
CA PRO A 184 -4.06 20.89 6.84
C PRO A 184 -5.55 20.56 6.69
N ARG A 185 -6.27 21.40 5.96
CA ARG A 185 -7.58 21.01 5.44
C ARG A 185 -7.35 20.01 4.30
N ILE A 186 -7.86 18.80 4.48
CA ILE A 186 -7.87 17.76 3.43
C ILE A 186 -9.25 17.76 2.79
N ILE A 187 -9.27 17.92 1.47
CA ILE A 187 -10.48 17.86 0.65
C ILE A 187 -10.44 16.54 -0.11
N GLU A 188 -11.57 15.84 -0.09
CA GLU A 188 -11.79 14.65 -0.89
C GLU A 188 -12.67 15.02 -2.08
N ASP A 189 -12.21 14.66 -3.27
CA ASP A 189 -12.96 14.76 -4.50
C ASP A 189 -13.26 13.34 -5.02
N ARG A 190 -14.51 12.95 -4.86
CA ARG A 190 -15.07 11.67 -5.34
C ARG A 190 -15.60 11.75 -6.77
N SER A 191 -15.61 12.93 -7.38
CA SER A 191 -16.17 13.10 -8.72
C SER A 191 -15.28 12.52 -9.81
N ILE A 192 -14.04 12.13 -9.47
CA ILE A 192 -13.14 11.39 -10.37
C ILE A 192 -13.56 9.93 -10.57
N ASP A 193 -14.40 9.40 -9.68
CA ASP A 193 -15.02 8.08 -9.78
C ASP A 193 -16.42 8.28 -10.39
N GLU A 194 -16.47 8.42 -11.72
CA GLU A 194 -17.70 8.74 -12.46
C GLU A 194 -18.81 7.69 -12.22
N SER A 195 -18.42 6.44 -11.98
CA SER A 195 -19.36 5.36 -11.67
C SER A 195 -19.83 5.40 -10.21
N GLY A 196 -19.02 5.95 -9.30
CA GLY A 196 -19.18 5.88 -7.85
C GLY A 196 -18.99 4.46 -7.27
N VAL A 197 -18.66 3.49 -8.12
CA VAL A 197 -18.56 2.07 -7.79
C VAL A 197 -17.11 1.58 -7.84
N ASP A 198 -16.21 2.32 -8.51
CA ASP A 198 -14.83 1.90 -8.72
C ASP A 198 -13.94 2.12 -7.49
N GLY A 199 -14.45 2.82 -6.47
CA GLY A 199 -13.76 3.01 -5.21
C GLY A 199 -12.49 3.85 -5.40
N ILE A 200 -12.59 4.96 -6.11
CA ILE A 200 -11.45 5.85 -6.39
C ILE A 200 -11.70 7.22 -5.78
N GLY A 201 -10.69 7.79 -5.12
CA GLY A 201 -10.80 9.12 -4.53
C GLY A 201 -9.55 9.94 -4.77
N LEU A 202 -9.74 11.25 -4.91
CA LEU A 202 -8.67 12.23 -4.96
C LEU A 202 -8.66 13.01 -3.66
N LEU A 203 -7.62 12.85 -2.86
CA LEU A 203 -7.42 13.64 -1.66
C LEU A 203 -6.36 14.70 -1.93
N TYR A 204 -6.60 15.93 -1.50
CA TYR A 204 -5.59 16.98 -1.59
C TYR A 204 -5.64 17.94 -0.42
N THR A 205 -4.48 18.49 -0.07
CA THR A 205 -4.36 19.52 0.94
C THR A 205 -4.66 20.88 0.33
N GLN A 206 -5.23 21.78 1.13
CA GLN A 206 -5.40 23.17 0.75
C GLN A 206 -4.69 24.08 1.75
N SER A 207 -3.56 24.66 1.34
CA SER A 207 -2.87 25.69 2.11
C SER A 207 -3.77 26.93 2.28
N ARG A 208 -4.06 27.30 3.53
CA ARG A 208 -5.01 28.37 3.91
C ARG A 208 -4.53 29.81 3.60
N GLY A 209 -3.47 29.95 2.80
CA GLY A 209 -2.75 31.21 2.58
C GLY A 209 -3.28 32.09 1.44
N GLY A 210 -4.16 31.60 0.59
CA GLY A 210 -4.84 32.41 -0.41
C GLY A 210 -6.25 32.74 0.05
N GLY A 211 -6.48 33.95 0.55
CA GLY A 211 -7.83 34.53 0.69
C GLY A 211 -8.54 34.76 -0.65
N GLY A 212 -8.33 33.88 -1.63
CA GLY A 212 -9.16 33.77 -2.81
C GLY A 212 -10.46 33.15 -2.36
N GLU A 213 -11.46 34.00 -2.15
CA GLU A 213 -12.87 33.69 -2.27
C GLU A 213 -13.09 32.38 -3.04
N TYR A 214 -13.44 31.31 -2.33
CA TYR A 214 -14.29 30.31 -2.96
C TYR A 214 -15.54 31.10 -3.35
N GLY A 215 -15.62 31.49 -4.62
CA GLY A 215 -16.84 31.91 -5.26
C GLY A 215 -17.81 30.73 -5.26
N GLY A 216 -18.34 30.41 -4.07
CA GLY A 216 -19.53 29.62 -3.89
C GLY A 216 -20.67 30.47 -4.44
N GLY A 217 -20.96 30.29 -5.73
CA GLY A 217 -21.96 31.12 -6.39
C GLY A 217 -21.89 31.13 -7.91
N ALA A 218 -21.55 30.02 -8.56
CA ALA A 218 -22.08 29.82 -9.91
C ALA A 218 -23.56 29.42 -9.77
N SER A 219 -24.41 30.41 -9.48
CA SER A 219 -25.81 30.36 -9.88
C SER A 219 -25.81 30.33 -11.40
N SER A 220 -25.77 29.13 -11.97
CA SER A 220 -26.11 28.92 -13.37
C SER A 220 -27.54 29.43 -13.55
N SER A 221 -27.69 30.56 -14.22
CA SER A 221 -28.96 31.01 -14.74
C SER A 221 -29.60 29.85 -15.52
N PRO A 222 -30.88 29.53 -15.28
CA PRO A 222 -31.60 28.56 -16.10
C PRO A 222 -31.96 29.26 -17.42
N ASP A 223 -30.99 29.33 -18.34
CA ASP A 223 -31.32 29.64 -19.72
C ASP A 223 -31.92 28.39 -20.37
N ASP A 224 -33.24 28.49 -20.41
CA ASP A 224 -34.25 27.81 -21.18
C ASP A 224 -33.77 27.35 -22.58
N GLY A 225 -34.07 26.08 -22.92
CA GLY A 225 -34.11 25.64 -24.31
C GLY A 225 -33.30 24.39 -24.67
N GLY A 226 -33.89 23.21 -24.47
CA GLY A 226 -33.53 22.03 -25.26
C GLY A 226 -33.55 20.71 -24.48
N GLY A 227 -34.73 20.11 -24.36
CA GLY A 227 -34.87 18.73 -23.90
C GLY A 227 -34.10 17.77 -24.80
N GLY A 228 -33.04 17.18 -24.27
CA GLY A 228 -32.22 16.19 -24.95
C GLY A 228 -31.71 15.15 -23.96
N PHE A 229 -32.36 13.99 -23.93
CA PHE A 229 -31.93 12.76 -23.24
C PHE A 229 -30.66 12.17 -23.88
N GLY A 230 -29.61 12.98 -24.06
CA GLY A 230 -28.37 12.59 -24.77
C GLY A 230 -27.06 13.06 -24.10
N GLY A 231 -27.13 13.71 -22.93
CA GLY A 231 -25.96 14.32 -22.27
C GLY A 231 -25.16 13.43 -21.32
N ILE A 232 -25.59 12.20 -21.03
CA ILE A 232 -24.92 11.32 -20.05
C ILE A 232 -23.55 10.79 -20.55
N PHE A 233 -23.24 10.94 -21.84
CA PHE A 233 -21.92 10.61 -22.41
C PHE A 233 -21.19 11.84 -22.97
N GLY A 234 -21.66 13.05 -22.66
CA GLY A 234 -21.02 14.30 -23.07
C GLY A 234 -19.86 14.62 -22.13
N GLY A 235 -18.64 14.26 -22.54
CA GLY A 235 -17.38 14.43 -21.81
C GLY A 235 -17.01 15.87 -21.43
N GLY A 236 -17.80 16.47 -20.55
CA GLY A 236 -17.38 17.63 -19.77
C GLY A 236 -16.26 17.18 -18.86
N SER A 237 -15.02 17.54 -19.19
CA SER A 237 -13.88 17.26 -18.34
C SER A 237 -14.15 17.85 -16.95
N MET A 238 -14.25 17.00 -15.92
CA MET A 238 -14.42 17.47 -14.55
C MET A 238 -13.30 18.46 -14.20
N PRO A 239 -13.63 19.63 -13.63
CA PRO A 239 -12.63 20.64 -13.35
C PRO A 239 -11.65 20.12 -12.30
N LEU A 240 -10.44 19.79 -12.75
CA LEU A 240 -9.35 19.38 -11.87
C LEU A 240 -8.94 20.51 -10.93
N PRO A 241 -8.63 20.20 -9.65
CA PRO A 241 -8.18 21.21 -8.71
C PRO A 241 -6.93 21.94 -9.24
N THR A 242 -6.78 23.19 -8.81
CA THR A 242 -5.55 23.95 -9.02
C THR A 242 -4.72 23.80 -7.76
N LEU A 243 -3.59 23.11 -7.88
CA LEU A 243 -2.67 22.84 -6.76
C LEU A 243 -1.59 23.93 -6.74
N SER A 244 -1.31 24.48 -5.56
CA SER A 244 -0.11 25.29 -5.30
C SER A 244 1.10 24.39 -5.06
N ASP A 245 2.29 24.96 -5.10
CA ASP A 245 3.56 24.23 -4.91
C ASP A 245 3.68 23.53 -3.55
N THR A 246 2.95 24.03 -2.55
CA THR A 246 2.91 23.45 -1.20
C THR A 246 1.80 22.43 -1.01
N ASP A 247 0.89 22.30 -1.98
CA ASP A 247 -0.19 21.35 -1.88
C ASP A 247 0.29 19.95 -2.24
N MET A 248 -0.29 18.98 -1.56
CA MET A 248 -0.06 17.56 -1.77
C MET A 248 -1.36 16.93 -2.26
N CYS A 249 -1.24 15.95 -3.13
CA CYS A 249 -2.36 15.29 -3.77
C CYS A 249 -2.13 13.77 -3.80
N VAL A 250 -3.15 12.99 -3.47
CA VAL A 250 -3.10 11.52 -3.44
C VAL A 250 -4.32 10.96 -4.17
N PHE A 251 -4.07 10.15 -5.19
CA PHE A 251 -5.09 9.27 -5.76
C PHE A 251 -5.11 7.97 -4.95
N VAL A 252 -6.27 7.62 -4.39
CA VAL A 252 -6.46 6.40 -3.60
C VAL A 252 -7.11 5.33 -4.47
N GLN A 253 -6.47 4.16 -4.51
CA GLN A 253 -6.89 3.01 -5.30
C GLN A 253 -7.15 3.31 -6.80
N PRO A 254 -6.31 4.12 -7.49
CA PRO A 254 -6.58 4.46 -8.89
C PRO A 254 -6.63 3.21 -9.78
N THR A 255 -7.60 3.20 -10.68
CA THR A 255 -7.78 2.21 -11.75
C THR A 255 -7.31 2.77 -13.08
N GLN A 256 -7.27 1.94 -14.12
CA GLN A 256 -6.85 2.36 -15.46
C GLN A 256 -7.71 3.50 -16.04
N GLU A 257 -8.98 3.59 -15.60
CA GLU A 257 -9.97 4.55 -16.09
C GLU A 257 -9.56 6.00 -15.75
N VAL A 258 -8.88 6.21 -14.63
CA VAL A 258 -8.50 7.56 -14.15
C VAL A 258 -7.08 7.99 -14.57
N VAL A 259 -6.38 7.21 -15.39
CA VAL A 259 -4.99 7.51 -15.80
C VAL A 259 -4.91 8.80 -16.60
N ASP A 260 -5.89 9.07 -17.45
CA ASP A 260 -5.97 10.32 -18.21
C ASP A 260 -6.16 11.53 -17.29
N VAL A 261 -6.86 11.35 -16.17
CA VAL A 261 -7.06 12.37 -15.13
C VAL A 261 -5.75 12.65 -14.39
N ILE A 262 -5.01 11.59 -14.04
CA ILE A 262 -3.67 11.67 -13.42
C ILE A 262 -2.69 12.42 -14.33
N GLU A 263 -2.66 12.07 -15.62
CA GLU A 263 -1.80 12.70 -16.62
C GLU A 263 -2.11 14.18 -16.81
N LYS A 264 -3.40 14.53 -16.92
CA LYS A 264 -3.86 15.91 -17.03
C LYS A 264 -3.45 16.74 -15.82
N LEU A 265 -3.67 16.24 -14.60
CA LEU A 265 -3.29 16.94 -13.36
C LEU A 265 -1.77 17.11 -13.25
N THR A 266 -1.01 16.05 -13.57
CA THR A 266 0.45 16.06 -13.57
C THR A 266 1.00 17.09 -14.56
N THR A 267 0.48 17.11 -15.78
CA THR A 267 0.97 18.02 -16.83
C THR A 267 0.58 19.46 -16.55
N LYS A 268 -0.66 19.70 -16.06
CA LYS A 268 -1.16 21.04 -15.67
C LYS A 268 -0.30 21.67 -14.57
N THR A 269 0.19 20.86 -13.63
CA THR A 269 1.02 21.35 -12.52
C THR A 269 2.48 21.56 -12.91
N ASN A 270 3.00 20.82 -13.89
CA ASN A 270 4.38 21.01 -14.36
C ASN A 270 4.61 22.33 -15.13
N THR A 271 3.55 22.94 -15.70
CA THR A 271 3.67 24.17 -16.49
C THR A 271 3.54 25.45 -15.68
N ALA A 272 3.04 25.36 -14.43
CA ALA A 272 2.59 26.53 -13.67
C ALA A 272 3.64 27.12 -12.71
N SER A 273 4.68 26.37 -12.32
CA SER A 273 5.60 26.82 -11.27
C SER A 273 6.99 26.19 -11.34
N SER A 274 7.96 26.82 -10.65
CA SER A 274 9.32 26.31 -10.49
C SER A 274 9.42 25.10 -9.55
N SER A 275 8.36 24.81 -8.79
CA SER A 275 8.29 23.70 -7.83
C SER A 275 7.03 22.89 -8.07
N SER A 276 7.17 21.64 -8.49
CA SER A 276 6.00 20.80 -8.73
C SER A 276 5.39 20.29 -7.41
N PRO A 277 4.06 20.36 -7.24
CA PRO A 277 3.39 19.78 -6.07
C PRO A 277 3.62 18.27 -6.01
N LEU A 278 3.56 17.68 -4.81
CA LEU A 278 3.62 16.23 -4.63
C LEU A 278 2.29 15.61 -5.10
N ILE A 279 2.37 14.68 -6.06
CA ILE A 279 1.24 13.87 -6.51
C ILE A 279 1.61 12.40 -6.30
N ALA A 280 0.88 11.72 -5.42
CA ALA A 280 1.11 10.33 -5.09
C ALA A 280 -0.06 9.42 -5.53
N LEU A 281 0.24 8.16 -5.79
CA LEU A 281 -0.73 7.10 -6.04
C LEU A 281 -0.65 6.10 -4.88
N LEU A 282 -1.72 6.00 -4.09
CA LEU A 282 -1.80 5.07 -2.97
C LEU A 282 -2.58 3.82 -3.38
N ASN A 283 -1.95 2.65 -3.21
CA ASN A 283 -2.49 1.34 -3.56
C ASN A 283 -3.09 1.26 -4.97
N PRO A 284 -2.36 1.65 -6.03
CA PRO A 284 -2.89 1.49 -7.39
C PRO A 284 -3.28 0.04 -7.68
N GLN A 285 -4.44 -0.15 -8.33
CA GLN A 285 -5.03 -1.47 -8.55
C GLN A 285 -4.31 -2.28 -9.64
N TRP A 286 -3.48 -1.63 -10.44
CA TRP A 286 -2.58 -2.34 -11.35
C TRP A 286 -1.51 -3.03 -10.51
N ARG A 287 -1.68 -4.32 -10.22
CA ARG A 287 -0.59 -5.15 -9.72
C ARG A 287 0.43 -5.31 -10.84
N ASN A 288 1.72 -5.40 -10.48
CA ASN A 288 2.66 -6.10 -11.34
C ASN A 288 2.17 -7.55 -11.33
N VAL A 289 1.41 -7.94 -12.34
CA VAL A 289 0.80 -9.27 -12.47
C VAL A 289 1.88 -10.27 -12.87
N ASP A 290 2.98 -10.29 -12.14
CA ASP A 290 4.15 -11.07 -12.46
C ASP A 290 4.17 -12.40 -11.70
N ASP A 291 3.42 -12.60 -10.61
CA ASP A 291 3.60 -13.85 -9.85
C ASP A 291 3.00 -15.10 -10.55
N ALA A 292 1.86 -14.97 -11.25
CA ALA A 292 1.25 -16.08 -12.02
C ALA A 292 1.76 -16.17 -13.48
N LEU A 293 2.23 -15.05 -14.05
CA LEU A 293 2.75 -14.99 -15.41
C LEU A 293 4.28 -15.11 -15.46
N ASP A 294 5.05 -14.85 -14.40
CA ASP A 294 6.50 -15.18 -14.36
C ASP A 294 6.74 -16.69 -14.28
N SER A 295 5.82 -17.41 -13.67
CA SER A 295 5.83 -18.88 -13.71
C SER A 295 5.49 -19.39 -15.12
N ALA A 296 4.70 -18.66 -15.91
CA ALA A 296 4.36 -18.99 -17.30
C ALA A 296 5.32 -18.40 -18.36
N SER A 297 5.98 -17.28 -18.09
CA SER A 297 6.93 -16.58 -18.98
C SER A 297 8.25 -17.33 -19.11
N LYS A 298 8.51 -18.26 -18.19
CA LYS A 298 9.55 -19.30 -18.31
C LYS A 298 9.26 -20.32 -19.43
N SER A 299 8.05 -20.35 -20.01
CA SER A 299 7.85 -20.89 -21.35
C SER A 299 8.27 -19.83 -22.40
N GLY A 300 9.58 -19.66 -22.55
CA GLY A 300 10.19 -18.58 -23.33
C GLY A 300 9.74 -18.56 -24.79
N GLY A 301 8.87 -17.59 -25.12
CA GLY A 301 8.49 -17.27 -26.48
C GLY A 301 8.21 -15.77 -26.62
N VAL A 302 8.54 -15.22 -27.79
CA VAL A 302 8.33 -13.81 -28.20
C VAL A 302 6.87 -13.34 -28.01
N LEU A 303 5.92 -14.28 -27.89
CA LEU A 303 4.50 -14.02 -27.63
C LEU A 303 4.19 -13.56 -26.20
N GLY A 304 5.01 -13.91 -25.20
CA GLY A 304 4.80 -13.50 -23.80
C GLY A 304 5.04 -12.00 -23.57
N ALA A 305 6.02 -11.42 -24.27
CA ALA A 305 6.27 -9.98 -24.27
C ALA A 305 5.16 -9.21 -24.99
N PHE A 306 4.54 -9.80 -26.01
CA PHE A 306 3.45 -9.18 -26.77
C PHE A 306 2.11 -9.21 -26.03
N ALA A 307 1.85 -10.25 -25.22
CA ALA A 307 0.65 -10.34 -24.38
C ALA A 307 0.64 -9.27 -23.27
N SER A 308 1.81 -8.98 -22.67
CA SER A 308 1.96 -7.90 -21.70
C SER A 308 1.85 -6.50 -22.34
N PHE A 309 2.16 -6.39 -23.63
CA PHE A 309 1.99 -5.16 -24.42
C PHE A 309 0.53 -4.90 -24.85
N LEU A 310 -0.26 -5.96 -25.06
CA LEU A 310 -1.69 -5.86 -25.43
C LEU A 310 -2.64 -5.80 -24.22
N GLY A 311 -2.15 -6.09 -23.01
CA GLY A 311 -2.91 -5.87 -21.78
C GLY A 311 -2.87 -4.40 -21.36
N GLY A 312 -4.04 -3.79 -21.12
CA GLY A 312 -4.17 -2.36 -20.76
C GLY A 312 -3.26 -1.90 -19.60
N LYS A 313 -2.86 -2.80 -18.69
CA LYS A 313 -1.98 -2.51 -17.55
C LYS A 313 -0.56 -2.08 -17.93
N GLY A 314 0.08 -2.75 -18.91
CA GLY A 314 1.44 -2.44 -19.31
C GLY A 314 1.56 -1.03 -19.92
N SER A 315 0.53 -0.64 -20.68
CA SER A 315 0.40 0.72 -21.21
C SER A 315 0.31 1.77 -20.11
N VAL A 316 -0.50 1.52 -19.07
CA VAL A 316 -0.65 2.43 -17.93
C VAL A 316 0.66 2.59 -17.16
N LEU A 317 1.35 1.49 -16.83
CA LEU A 317 2.62 1.56 -16.10
C LEU A 317 3.68 2.33 -16.87
N ARG A 318 3.74 2.13 -18.20
CA ARG A 318 4.64 2.91 -19.07
C ARG A 318 4.32 4.40 -19.06
N ARG A 319 3.03 4.77 -19.18
CA ARG A 319 2.59 6.18 -19.12
C ARG A 319 2.95 6.82 -17.77
N LEU A 320 2.75 6.11 -16.66
CA LEU A 320 3.14 6.60 -15.34
C LEU A 320 4.66 6.76 -15.20
N ASP A 321 5.44 5.83 -15.76
CA ASP A 321 6.90 5.94 -15.79
C ASP A 321 7.38 7.15 -16.60
N GLU A 322 6.76 7.40 -17.76
CA GLU A 322 6.99 8.60 -18.60
C GLU A 322 6.64 9.91 -17.86
N LEU A 323 5.63 9.87 -16.99
CA LEU A 323 5.26 10.98 -16.09
C LEU A 323 6.16 11.08 -14.85
N GLY A 324 7.14 10.19 -14.70
CA GLY A 324 8.12 10.21 -13.61
C GLY A 324 7.64 9.57 -12.31
N TYR A 325 6.50 8.86 -12.29
CA TYR A 325 6.05 8.15 -11.09
C TYR A 325 6.99 7.01 -10.74
N LYS A 326 7.50 7.01 -9.49
CA LYS A 326 8.40 5.96 -8.98
C LYS A 326 7.86 5.33 -7.70
N PRO A 327 8.03 4.00 -7.52
CA PRO A 327 7.74 3.35 -6.24
C PRO A 327 8.59 3.95 -5.12
N THR A 328 7.93 4.53 -4.12
CA THR A 328 8.58 5.17 -2.99
C THR A 328 8.55 4.31 -1.75
N TYR A 329 7.39 3.71 -1.47
CA TYR A 329 7.22 2.75 -0.40
C TYR A 329 6.31 1.62 -0.89
N THR A 330 6.76 0.38 -0.75
CA THR A 330 5.97 -0.79 -1.11
C THR A 330 6.03 -1.82 0.00
N LEU A 331 4.86 -2.15 0.55
CA LEU A 331 4.66 -3.29 1.44
C LEU A 331 3.73 -4.29 0.76
N GLU A 332 4.24 -5.48 0.50
CA GLU A 332 3.51 -6.59 -0.11
C GLU A 332 3.50 -7.79 0.82
N GLY A 333 2.60 -8.73 0.59
CA GLY A 333 2.71 -10.04 1.20
C GLY A 333 1.85 -11.10 0.54
N TYR A 334 2.33 -12.33 0.68
CA TYR A 334 1.75 -13.54 0.12
C TYR A 334 2.14 -14.74 0.99
N VAL A 335 1.65 -15.93 0.64
CA VAL A 335 1.94 -17.17 1.38
C VAL A 335 3.05 -17.95 0.66
N CYS A 336 4.11 -18.31 1.38
CA CYS A 336 5.18 -19.19 0.90
C CYS A 336 5.44 -20.31 1.91
N LYS A 337 5.57 -21.56 1.44
CA LYS A 337 5.69 -22.76 2.31
C LYS A 337 4.60 -22.87 3.40
N GLY A 338 3.43 -22.32 3.12
CA GLY A 338 2.28 -22.28 4.03
C GLY A 338 2.35 -21.22 5.15
N GLY A 339 3.40 -20.40 5.22
CA GLY A 339 3.51 -19.26 6.15
C GLY A 339 3.38 -17.92 5.44
N ASN A 340 3.02 -16.86 6.19
CA ASN A 340 2.95 -15.51 5.62
C ASN A 340 4.35 -14.94 5.42
N VAL A 341 4.57 -14.34 4.25
CA VAL A 341 5.79 -13.60 3.90
C VAL A 341 5.41 -12.16 3.60
N ARG A 342 6.23 -11.22 4.07
CA ARG A 342 6.12 -9.79 3.77
C ARG A 342 7.36 -9.30 3.06
N LEU A 343 7.15 -8.45 2.06
CA LEU A 343 8.21 -7.82 1.29
C LEU A 343 8.07 -6.31 1.50
N ILE A 344 9.15 -5.65 1.89
CA ILE A 344 9.18 -4.20 2.07
C ILE A 344 10.27 -3.58 1.20
N LYS A 345 9.95 -2.45 0.58
CA LYS A 345 10.87 -1.66 -0.24
C LYS A 345 10.63 -0.17 0.02
N ARG A 346 11.68 0.55 0.39
CA ARG A 346 11.76 2.02 0.29
C ARG A 346 12.43 2.43 -1.01
N TYR A 347 12.30 3.68 -1.45
CA TYR A 347 12.95 4.19 -2.66
C TYR A 347 14.48 4.03 -2.63
N ASP A 348 15.07 4.11 -1.43
CA ASP A 348 16.50 4.11 -1.15
C ASP A 348 17.06 2.77 -0.62
N SER A 349 16.20 1.77 -0.40
CA SER A 349 16.57 0.46 0.14
C SER A 349 16.64 -0.62 -0.94
N ASP A 350 17.18 -1.79 -0.60
CA ASP A 350 16.87 -3.02 -1.33
C ASP A 350 15.48 -3.53 -0.92
N TRP A 351 14.95 -4.52 -1.64
CA TRP A 351 13.80 -5.30 -1.17
C TRP A 351 14.24 -6.15 0.01
N ILE A 352 13.50 -6.09 1.10
CA ILE A 352 13.75 -6.89 2.29
C ILE A 352 12.60 -7.88 2.46
N VAL A 353 12.96 -9.15 2.69
CA VAL A 353 12.02 -10.25 2.84
C VAL A 353 11.92 -10.65 4.30
N PHE A 354 10.70 -10.77 4.78
CA PHE A 354 10.36 -11.16 6.13
C PHE A 354 9.41 -12.36 6.14
N ALA A 355 9.64 -13.29 7.04
CA ALA A 355 8.74 -14.42 7.29
C ALA A 355 8.06 -14.24 8.65
N GLU A 356 6.76 -14.49 8.71
CA GLU A 356 5.98 -14.49 9.94
C GLU A 356 6.46 -15.63 10.86
N LYS A 357 6.73 -15.28 12.12
CA LYS A 357 7.09 -16.24 13.16
C LYS A 357 5.91 -17.10 13.55
N ASP A 358 6.17 -18.24 14.20
CA ASP A 358 5.10 -19.17 14.60
C ASP A 358 4.24 -18.63 15.77
N ASP A 359 4.61 -17.50 16.38
CA ASP A 359 3.76 -16.76 17.33
C ASP A 359 2.60 -16.01 16.63
N GLY A 360 2.73 -15.71 15.33
CA GLY A 360 1.73 -14.96 14.54
C GLY A 360 1.82 -13.44 14.67
N ASP A 361 2.70 -12.93 15.53
CA ASP A 361 2.70 -11.52 15.95
C ASP A 361 3.92 -10.77 15.41
N ASN A 362 4.95 -11.52 15.01
CA ASN A 362 6.25 -10.95 14.66
C ASN A 362 6.74 -11.47 13.31
N TYR A 363 7.67 -10.71 12.73
CA TYR A 363 8.30 -11.03 11.46
C TYR A 363 9.82 -11.13 11.63
N ALA A 364 10.40 -12.21 11.14
CA ALA A 364 11.84 -12.43 11.08
C ALA A 364 12.38 -12.09 9.69
N ARG A 365 13.44 -11.28 9.61
CA ARG A 365 14.11 -10.99 8.33
C ARG A 365 14.81 -12.24 7.82
N VAL A 366 14.48 -12.66 6.59
CA VAL A 366 15.05 -13.87 5.98
C VAL A 366 16.06 -13.56 4.88
N GLY A 367 15.93 -12.44 4.19
CA GLY A 367 16.88 -12.04 3.16
C GLY A 367 16.60 -10.66 2.57
N SER A 368 17.35 -10.31 1.52
CA SER A 368 17.18 -9.07 0.77
C SER A 368 17.69 -9.20 -0.66
N MET A 369 17.10 -8.45 -1.59
CA MET A 369 17.47 -8.40 -3.01
C MET A 369 17.32 -6.99 -3.58
N ARG A 370 18.18 -6.64 -4.54
CA ARG A 370 18.11 -5.34 -5.21
C ARG A 370 16.84 -5.19 -6.06
N GLU A 371 16.47 -6.28 -6.74
CA GLU A 371 15.24 -6.39 -7.53
C GLU A 371 14.13 -7.05 -6.72
N ARG A 372 12.87 -6.91 -7.15
CA ARG A 372 11.74 -7.52 -6.45
C ARG A 372 11.94 -9.04 -6.44
N PRO A 373 12.03 -9.70 -5.27
CA PRO A 373 12.31 -11.12 -5.21
C PRO A 373 11.11 -11.91 -5.74
N THR A 374 11.39 -12.91 -6.57
CA THR A 374 10.36 -13.85 -7.05
C THR A 374 9.96 -14.84 -5.94
N TYR A 375 8.87 -15.58 -6.15
CA TYR A 375 8.49 -16.65 -5.24
C TYR A 375 9.63 -17.65 -5.01
N GLN A 376 10.38 -18.04 -6.07
CA GLN A 376 11.49 -18.99 -5.95
C GLN A 376 12.69 -18.41 -5.20
N ASP A 377 12.92 -17.11 -5.31
CA ASP A 377 13.98 -16.44 -4.55
C ASP A 377 13.66 -16.42 -3.06
N VAL A 378 12.40 -16.11 -2.71
CA VAL A 378 11.92 -16.18 -1.33
C VAL A 378 11.98 -17.59 -0.78
N GLU A 379 11.55 -18.58 -1.57
CA GLU A 379 11.63 -19.99 -1.18
C GLU A 379 13.06 -20.41 -0.81
N ARG A 380 14.04 -20.01 -1.64
CA ARG A 380 15.47 -20.24 -1.42
C ARG A 380 15.98 -19.52 -0.16
N MET A 381 15.62 -18.25 0.04
CA MET A 381 15.99 -17.52 1.27
C MET A 381 15.46 -18.20 2.53
N LEU A 382 14.24 -18.77 2.47
CA LEU A 382 13.67 -19.55 3.57
C LEU A 382 14.47 -20.82 3.83
N ASP A 383 14.86 -21.56 2.79
CA ASP A 383 15.70 -22.76 2.94
C ASP A 383 17.07 -22.45 3.53
N GLU A 384 17.73 -21.39 3.06
CA GLU A 384 19.03 -20.93 3.57
C GLU A 384 18.98 -20.56 5.06
N LYS A 385 17.80 -20.12 5.54
CA LYS A 385 17.54 -19.81 6.97
C LYS A 385 17.02 -21.01 7.77
N GLY A 386 16.87 -22.18 7.15
CA GLY A 386 16.35 -23.38 7.81
C GLY A 386 14.85 -23.30 8.12
N VAL A 387 14.10 -22.43 7.44
CA VAL A 387 12.66 -22.26 7.62
C VAL A 387 11.92 -23.32 6.82
N GLY A 388 11.55 -24.42 7.48
CA GLY A 388 10.74 -25.50 6.89
C GLY A 388 9.29 -25.10 6.63
N TYR A 389 8.52 -26.00 6.04
CA TYR A 389 7.07 -25.80 5.81
C TYR A 389 6.30 -25.55 7.11
N LYS A 390 5.30 -24.66 7.07
CA LYS A 390 4.48 -24.32 8.26
C LYS A 390 3.88 -25.56 8.93
N TYR A 391 3.30 -26.49 8.15
CA TYR A 391 2.74 -27.73 8.71
C TYR A 391 3.80 -28.59 9.42
N ALA A 392 5.05 -28.60 8.94
CA ALA A 392 6.12 -29.35 9.56
C ALA A 392 6.57 -28.69 10.87
N ARG A 393 6.61 -27.35 10.93
CA ARG A 393 6.89 -26.60 12.16
C ARG A 393 5.78 -26.75 13.19
N ASP A 394 4.52 -26.69 12.75
CA ASP A 394 3.33 -26.88 13.60
C ASP A 394 3.31 -28.29 14.23
N LEU A 395 3.76 -29.31 13.49
CA LEU A 395 3.86 -30.70 13.96
C LEU A 395 5.17 -31.01 14.73
N GLY A 396 6.06 -30.02 14.92
CA GLY A 396 7.35 -30.20 15.58
C GLY A 396 8.36 -31.04 14.78
N MET A 397 8.14 -31.24 13.48
CA MET A 397 9.06 -31.92 12.56
C MET A 397 10.14 -30.99 12.02
N ALA A 398 9.99 -29.68 12.20
CA ALA A 398 10.97 -28.65 11.83
C ALA A 398 11.09 -27.61 12.96
N PRO A 399 12.25 -26.92 13.08
CA PRO A 399 12.43 -25.84 14.06
C PRO A 399 11.40 -24.73 13.88
N LYS A 400 10.95 -24.14 14.99
CA LYS A 400 10.12 -22.93 14.97
C LYS A 400 10.94 -21.70 14.59
N LEU A 401 10.29 -20.73 13.97
CA LEU A 401 10.87 -19.45 13.54
C LEU A 401 10.81 -18.35 14.61
#